data_AF-A0A1V5Q7Y5-F1
#
_entry.id   AF-A0A1V5Q7Y5-F1
#
_cell.length_a   1.000
_cell.length_b   1.000
_cell.length_c   1.000
_cell.angle_alpha   90.00
_cell.angle_beta   90.00
_cell.angle_gamma   90.00
#
_symmetry.space_group_name_H-M   'P 1'
#
loop_
_entity.id
_entity.type
_entity.pdbx_description
1 polymer ?
#
loop_
_entity_poly.entity_id
_entity_poly.type
_entity_poly.pdbx_seq_one_letter_code
_entity_poly.pdbx_strand_id
1 'polypeptide(L)'
;MNRHLIVFFCSACLLVFGGAAAWPDDARRKMKLGLQEYKAGDFEAAQREFEDAAKGASDERLDAGAALYNEANALYRLGQPDRAASKYMDAGRSTDLSLQKKTFFNRGNALYQLAEQAQAEGDLDSARQALEQAMVMYENTMALDPADRDSKINYELTLRKHEEVKELQEQQQQQQEQQQGEQEQEQEKKDDEQEPEEQQEEEQESSGQQQEPAESGEQQQQPQPQQEQSAEEMTEEEARVLLDAMRQEEQAAREQYRMVQGTPAPVDKDW
;
A
#
# COMPACT_ATOMS: atom_id res chain seq x y z
N MET A 1 -19.10 58.85 81.69
CA MET A 1 -19.33 59.87 80.64
C MET A 1 -19.12 59.21 79.28
N ASN A 2 -20.00 59.48 78.33
CA ASN A 2 -19.99 58.88 76.99
C ASN A 2 -18.81 59.37 76.14
N ARG A 3 -18.35 58.54 75.19
CA ARG A 3 -18.27 58.91 73.76
C ARG A 3 -18.00 57.71 72.83
N HIS A 4 -18.37 57.87 71.57
CA HIS A 4 -18.60 56.83 70.54
C HIS A 4 -17.40 56.57 69.62
N LEU A 5 -17.62 55.61 68.68
CA LEU A 5 -16.99 55.43 67.35
C LEU A 5 -15.56 54.81 67.36
N ILE A 6 -15.10 54.05 66.34
CA ILE A 6 -15.62 53.73 64.99
C ILE A 6 -15.61 52.20 64.75
N VAL A 7 -16.52 51.64 63.94
CA VAL A 7 -16.40 50.28 63.35
C VAL A 7 -15.66 50.38 62.01
N PHE A 8 -14.51 49.72 61.87
CA PHE A 8 -13.83 49.54 60.58
C PHE A 8 -14.04 48.12 60.05
N PHE A 9 -14.80 48.03 58.96
CA PHE A 9 -15.05 46.78 58.25
C PHE A 9 -13.93 46.56 57.23
N CYS A 10 -12.92 45.76 57.57
CA CYS A 10 -11.79 45.49 56.68
C CYS A 10 -12.06 44.21 55.86
N SER A 11 -12.70 44.37 54.70
CA SER A 11 -12.95 43.27 53.77
C SER A 11 -11.69 42.96 52.97
N ALA A 12 -10.96 41.91 53.36
CA ALA A 12 -9.74 41.46 52.68
C ALA A 12 -10.06 40.34 51.68
N CYS A 13 -10.53 40.71 50.48
CA CYS A 13 -10.47 39.82 49.33
C CYS A 13 -9.02 39.75 48.82
N LEU A 14 -8.34 38.63 49.04
CA LEU A 14 -7.07 38.34 48.37
C LEU A 14 -7.28 37.13 47.44
N LEU A 15 -7.10 37.40 46.15
CA LEU A 15 -7.43 36.51 45.05
C LEU A 15 -6.50 35.29 45.01
N VAL A 16 -7.10 34.11 44.85
CA VAL A 16 -6.38 32.91 44.43
C VAL A 16 -6.02 33.06 42.95
N PHE A 17 -4.75 33.36 42.66
CA PHE A 17 -4.20 33.31 41.30
C PHE A 17 -2.78 32.71 41.30
N GLY A 18 -2.70 31.46 41.74
CA GLY A 18 -1.55 30.59 41.48
C GLY A 18 -1.74 29.85 40.17
N GLY A 19 -1.79 30.59 39.05
CA GLY A 19 -1.83 29.96 37.73
C GLY A 19 -0.55 29.16 37.51
N ALA A 20 -0.67 27.86 37.27
CA ALA A 20 0.46 27.07 36.81
C ALA A 20 0.89 27.64 35.46
N ALA A 21 2.02 28.34 35.43
CA ALA A 21 2.67 28.72 34.20
C ALA A 21 3.18 27.42 33.55
N ALA A 22 2.36 26.83 32.68
CA ALA A 22 2.84 25.90 31.69
C ALA A 22 3.86 26.68 30.85
N TRP A 23 5.15 26.47 31.15
CA TRP A 23 6.19 26.88 30.23
C TRP A 23 5.89 26.19 28.89
N PRO A 24 5.97 26.90 27.75
CA PRO A 24 5.86 26.26 26.46
C PRO A 24 6.79 25.05 26.44
N ASP A 25 6.27 23.88 26.11
CA ASP A 25 7.09 22.70 25.88
C ASP A 25 7.85 22.96 24.58
N ASP A 26 8.98 23.65 24.72
CA ASP A 26 9.98 23.99 23.72
C ASP A 26 10.03 22.89 22.65
N ALA A 27 9.68 23.26 21.40
CA ALA A 27 9.66 22.33 20.27
C ALA A 27 11.01 21.62 20.15
N ARG A 28 12.08 22.28 20.63
CA ARG A 28 13.43 21.75 20.66
C ARG A 28 13.67 20.69 21.72
N ARG A 29 13.05 20.82 22.89
CA ARG A 29 13.02 19.77 23.90
C ARG A 29 12.20 18.57 23.42
N LYS A 30 11.05 18.82 22.78
CA LYS A 30 10.16 17.80 22.20
C LYS A 30 10.87 16.94 21.15
N MET A 31 11.49 17.56 20.14
CA MET A 31 12.31 16.87 19.13
C MET A 31 13.40 15.98 19.76
N LYS A 32 14.12 16.51 20.76
CA LYS A 32 15.19 15.78 21.43
C LYS A 32 14.68 14.57 22.20
N LEU A 33 13.54 14.68 22.88
CA LEU A 33 12.92 13.58 23.61
C LEU A 33 12.43 12.50 22.64
N GLY A 34 11.72 12.88 21.57
CA GLY A 34 11.28 11.92 20.54
C GLY A 34 12.43 11.11 19.93
N LEU A 35 13.61 11.73 19.72
CA LEU A 35 14.82 11.01 19.26
C LEU A 35 15.46 10.11 20.32
N GLN A 36 15.20 10.33 21.61
CA GLN A 36 15.62 9.41 22.67
C GLN A 36 14.67 8.20 22.71
N GLU A 37 13.36 8.43 22.67
CA GLU A 37 12.36 7.35 22.67
C GLU A 37 12.46 6.48 21.39
N TYR A 38 12.66 7.09 20.23
CA TYR A 38 12.87 6.35 18.97
C TYR A 38 14.11 5.45 19.03
N LYS A 39 15.16 5.87 19.73
CA LYS A 39 16.38 5.05 19.95
C LYS A 39 16.19 3.97 21.01
N ALA A 40 15.32 4.20 22.00
CA ALA A 40 14.91 3.21 22.98
C ALA A 40 13.97 2.15 22.37
N GLY A 41 13.30 2.47 21.26
CA GLY A 41 12.33 1.62 20.59
C GLY A 41 10.88 1.90 20.99
N ASP A 42 10.62 2.91 21.82
CA ASP A 42 9.28 3.39 22.12
C ASP A 42 8.82 4.33 20.98
N PHE A 43 8.36 3.72 19.89
CA PHE A 43 7.91 4.46 18.71
C PHE A 43 6.59 5.21 18.96
N GLU A 44 5.77 4.78 19.94
CA GLU A 44 4.55 5.48 20.30
C GLU A 44 4.84 6.79 21.05
N ALA A 45 5.75 6.76 22.02
CA ALA A 45 6.24 7.96 22.68
C ALA A 45 6.97 8.87 21.68
N ALA A 46 7.85 8.30 20.84
CA ALA A 46 8.53 9.05 19.80
C ALA A 46 7.57 9.78 18.87
N GLN A 47 6.52 9.10 18.37
CA GLN A 47 5.51 9.71 17.49
C GLN A 47 4.84 10.91 18.16
N ARG A 48 4.40 10.79 19.43
CA ARG A 48 3.77 11.89 20.17
C ARG A 48 4.70 13.08 20.36
N GLU A 49 5.95 12.84 20.74
CA GLU A 49 6.93 13.91 20.97
C GLU A 49 7.35 14.60 19.66
N PHE A 50 7.39 13.88 18.52
CA PHE A 50 7.60 14.48 17.21
C PHE A 50 6.38 15.27 16.69
N GLU A 51 5.17 14.77 16.94
CA GLU A 51 3.93 15.47 16.61
C GLU A 51 3.81 16.80 17.39
N ASP A 52 4.16 16.79 18.68
CA ASP A 52 4.23 18.00 19.51
C ASP A 52 5.32 18.97 19.03
N ALA A 53 6.51 18.46 18.66
CA ALA A 53 7.57 19.28 18.08
C ALA A 53 7.14 19.95 16.75
N ALA A 54 6.46 19.21 15.88
CA ALA A 54 5.95 19.74 14.61
C ALA A 54 4.88 20.83 14.82
N LYS A 55 4.04 20.71 15.86
CA LYS A 55 3.07 21.75 16.24
C LYS A 55 3.76 22.99 16.83
N GLY A 56 4.74 22.83 17.71
CA GLY A 56 5.47 23.94 18.33
C GLY A 56 6.36 24.72 17.35
N ALA A 57 6.82 24.07 16.26
CA ALA A 57 7.69 24.69 15.26
C ALA A 57 7.13 25.98 14.64
N SER A 58 5.81 26.10 14.44
CA SER A 58 5.20 27.33 13.91
C SER A 58 5.35 28.54 14.84
N ASP A 59 5.27 28.31 16.14
CA ASP A 59 5.32 29.36 17.16
C ASP A 59 6.77 29.87 17.35
N GLU A 60 7.74 28.98 17.16
CA GLU A 60 9.18 29.25 17.23
C GLU A 60 9.81 29.69 15.90
N ARG A 61 9.04 29.68 14.79
CA ARG A 61 9.47 29.98 13.40
C ARG A 61 10.53 29.01 12.86
N LEU A 62 10.39 27.74 13.22
CA LEU A 62 11.24 26.63 12.83
C LEU A 62 10.66 25.91 11.60
N ASP A 63 11.48 25.17 10.85
CA ASP A 63 10.98 24.27 9.79
C ASP A 63 10.50 22.95 10.40
N ALA A 64 9.18 22.76 10.40
CA ALA A 64 8.55 21.53 10.89
C ALA A 64 8.96 20.26 10.11
N GLY A 65 9.58 20.38 8.94
CA GLY A 65 9.94 19.25 8.07
C GLY A 65 10.73 18.15 8.77
N ALA A 66 11.73 18.48 9.60
CA ALA A 66 12.51 17.49 10.34
C ALA A 66 11.67 16.74 11.38
N ALA A 67 10.72 17.43 12.02
CA ALA A 67 9.82 16.84 13.01
C ALA A 67 8.80 15.92 12.34
N LEU A 68 8.20 16.37 11.23
CA LEU A 68 7.27 15.58 10.41
C LEU A 68 7.93 14.33 9.82
N TYR A 69 9.18 14.43 9.34
CA TYR A 69 9.97 13.28 8.88
C TYR A 69 10.23 12.27 10.01
N ASN A 70 10.55 12.74 11.21
CA ASN A 70 10.78 11.88 12.36
C ASN A 70 9.48 11.26 12.92
N GLU A 71 8.36 11.98 12.88
CA GLU A 71 7.02 11.44 13.16
C GLU A 71 6.67 10.32 12.16
N ALA A 72 6.92 10.55 10.87
CA ALA A 72 6.71 9.56 9.82
C ALA A 72 7.59 8.31 10.00
N ASN A 73 8.86 8.47 10.40
CA ASN A 73 9.73 7.35 10.78
C ASN A 73 9.10 6.54 11.92
N ALA A 74 8.58 7.18 12.97
CA ALA A 74 7.95 6.51 14.10
C ALA A 74 6.67 5.75 13.67
N LEU A 75 5.81 6.37 12.87
CA LEU A 75 4.60 5.76 12.31
C LEU A 75 4.90 4.54 11.43
N TYR A 76 5.95 4.63 10.60
CA TYR A 76 6.41 3.50 9.78
C TYR A 76 6.84 2.32 10.66
N ARG A 77 7.59 2.58 11.74
CA ARG A 77 7.99 1.55 12.72
C ARG A 77 6.85 0.97 13.54
N LEU A 78 5.73 1.68 13.67
CA LEU A 78 4.48 1.21 14.26
C LEU A 78 3.60 0.40 13.28
N GLY A 79 4.04 0.18 12.03
CA GLY A 79 3.26 -0.53 11.02
C GLY A 79 2.07 0.26 10.49
N GLN A 80 2.14 1.60 10.52
CA GLN A 80 1.10 2.53 10.05
C GLN A 80 1.59 3.27 8.78
N PRO A 81 1.75 2.55 7.64
CA PRO A 81 2.39 3.10 6.46
C PRO A 81 1.58 4.19 5.76
N ASP A 82 0.25 4.17 5.88
CA ASP A 82 -0.65 5.22 5.39
C ASP A 82 -0.35 6.58 6.07
N ARG A 83 -0.30 6.59 7.41
CA ARG A 83 -0.01 7.76 8.22
C ARG A 83 1.43 8.21 8.00
N ALA A 84 2.37 7.26 7.89
CA ALA A 84 3.76 7.56 7.58
C ALA A 84 3.91 8.22 6.20
N ALA A 85 3.31 7.67 5.15
CA ALA A 85 3.36 8.22 3.79
C ALA A 85 2.76 9.62 3.70
N SER A 86 1.69 9.89 4.47
CA SER A 86 1.08 11.21 4.62
C SER A 86 2.04 12.20 5.31
N LYS A 87 2.65 11.83 6.44
CA LYS A 87 3.60 12.69 7.16
C LYS A 87 4.90 12.94 6.37
N TYR A 88 5.38 11.98 5.60
CA TYR A 88 6.47 12.22 4.64
C TYR A 88 6.06 13.16 3.50
N MET A 89 4.82 13.09 2.99
CA MET A 89 4.35 14.05 1.98
C MET A 89 4.40 15.49 2.52
N ASP A 90 4.06 15.70 3.78
CA ASP A 90 4.15 17.02 4.42
C ASP A 90 5.60 17.44 4.66
N ALA A 91 6.45 16.54 5.17
CA ALA A 91 7.88 16.80 5.38
C ALA A 91 8.64 17.13 4.08
N GLY A 92 8.21 16.55 2.95
CA GLY A 92 8.81 16.76 1.63
C GLY A 92 8.62 18.19 1.07
N ARG A 93 7.87 19.04 1.77
CA ARG A 93 7.73 20.48 1.46
C ARG A 93 8.83 21.35 2.06
N SER A 94 9.71 20.81 2.91
CA SER A 94 10.89 21.52 3.41
C SER A 94 11.80 21.97 2.26
N THR A 95 12.54 23.07 2.45
CA THR A 95 13.51 23.57 1.45
C THR A 95 14.89 22.90 1.54
N ASP A 96 15.16 22.08 2.57
CA ASP A 96 16.38 21.28 2.64
C ASP A 96 16.32 20.08 1.68
N LEU A 97 17.12 20.12 0.62
CA LEU A 97 17.24 19.04 -0.37
C LEU A 97 17.76 17.73 0.24
N SER A 98 18.55 17.78 1.32
CA SER A 98 19.03 16.58 2.02
C SER A 98 17.88 15.88 2.76
N LEU A 99 17.01 16.66 3.40
CA LEU A 99 15.78 16.17 4.00
C LEU A 99 14.77 15.70 2.95
N GLN A 100 14.56 16.45 1.86
CA GLN A 100 13.70 16.02 0.75
C GLN A 100 14.12 14.65 0.20
N LYS A 101 15.42 14.44 -0.06
CA LYS A 101 15.94 13.16 -0.56
C LYS A 101 15.56 12.00 0.35
N LYS A 102 15.86 12.11 1.66
CA LYS A 102 15.52 11.09 2.66
C LYS A 102 14.01 10.88 2.77
N THR A 103 13.24 11.96 2.66
CA THR A 103 11.78 11.95 2.77
C THR A 103 11.14 11.24 1.59
N PHE A 104 11.58 11.50 0.34
CA PHE A 104 11.09 10.76 -0.82
C PHE A 104 11.44 9.27 -0.69
N PHE A 105 12.69 8.93 -0.39
CA PHE A 105 13.11 7.54 -0.20
C PHE A 105 12.24 6.79 0.82
N ASN A 106 12.06 7.35 2.02
CA ASN A 106 11.25 6.72 3.06
C ASN A 106 9.73 6.75 2.75
N ARG A 107 9.24 7.74 2.00
CA ARG A 107 7.85 7.74 1.52
C ARG A 107 7.61 6.61 0.53
N GLY A 108 8.58 6.33 -0.34
CA GLY A 108 8.57 5.13 -1.19
C GLY A 108 8.44 3.86 -0.35
N ASN A 109 9.26 3.71 0.70
CA ASN A 109 9.22 2.53 1.58
C ASN A 109 7.87 2.39 2.30
N ALA A 110 7.28 3.50 2.75
CA ALA A 110 5.95 3.52 3.36
C ALA A 110 4.87 3.10 2.35
N LEU A 111 4.89 3.65 1.14
CA LEU A 111 3.95 3.29 0.09
C LEU A 111 4.09 1.84 -0.37
N TYR A 112 5.29 1.28 -0.41
CA TYR A 112 5.51 -0.15 -0.67
C TYR A 112 4.88 -1.02 0.42
N GLN A 113 5.10 -0.70 1.70
CA GLN A 113 4.47 -1.45 2.81
C GLN A 113 2.94 -1.30 2.82
N LEU A 114 2.41 -0.14 2.43
CA LEU A 114 0.96 0.06 2.25
C LEU A 114 0.42 -0.85 1.13
N ALA A 115 1.17 -1.03 0.05
CA ALA A 115 0.80 -1.96 -1.01
C ALA A 115 0.81 -3.43 -0.55
N GLU A 116 1.80 -3.84 0.24
CA GLU A 116 1.82 -5.18 0.84
C GLU A 116 0.61 -5.43 1.76
N GLN A 117 0.15 -4.41 2.48
CA GLN A 117 -1.07 -4.48 3.31
C GLN A 117 -2.32 -4.60 2.42
N ALA A 118 -2.49 -3.72 1.43
CA ALA A 118 -3.63 -3.76 0.51
C ALA A 118 -3.72 -5.09 -0.27
N GLN A 119 -2.59 -5.61 -0.76
CA GLN A 119 -2.54 -6.92 -1.43
C GLN A 119 -2.95 -8.06 -0.47
N ALA A 120 -2.50 -8.02 0.79
CA ALA A 120 -2.88 -9.03 1.79
C ALA A 120 -4.37 -8.97 2.19
N GLU A 121 -5.00 -7.80 2.05
CA GLU A 121 -6.45 -7.58 2.22
C GLU A 121 -7.27 -7.92 0.95
N GLY A 122 -6.60 -8.19 -0.17
CA GLY A 122 -7.23 -8.48 -1.48
C GLY A 122 -7.55 -7.24 -2.33
N ASP A 123 -7.23 -6.04 -1.85
CA ASP A 123 -7.38 -4.78 -2.61
C ASP A 123 -6.18 -4.55 -3.54
N LEU A 124 -6.20 -5.29 -4.67
CA LEU A 124 -5.15 -5.23 -5.69
C LEU A 124 -5.07 -3.84 -6.37
N ASP A 125 -6.18 -3.11 -6.49
CA ASP A 125 -6.18 -1.77 -7.08
C ASP A 125 -5.49 -0.74 -6.18
N SER A 126 -5.77 -0.75 -4.87
CA SER A 126 -5.05 0.10 -3.91
C SER A 126 -3.58 -0.31 -3.82
N ALA A 127 -3.26 -1.61 -3.87
CA ALA A 127 -1.88 -2.09 -3.90
C ALA A 127 -1.11 -1.55 -5.11
N ARG A 128 -1.69 -1.67 -6.31
CA ARG A 128 -1.11 -1.17 -7.56
C ARG A 128 -0.88 0.34 -7.52
N GLN A 129 -1.87 1.11 -7.06
CA GLN A 129 -1.77 2.58 -6.93
C GLN A 129 -0.71 3.03 -5.91
N ALA A 130 -0.51 2.27 -4.83
CA ALA A 130 0.52 2.54 -3.84
C ALA A 130 1.93 2.25 -4.40
N LEU A 131 2.10 1.17 -5.17
CA LEU A 131 3.37 0.84 -5.84
C LEU A 131 3.74 1.87 -6.91
N GLU A 132 2.77 2.34 -7.70
CA GLU A 132 2.97 3.43 -8.68
C GLU A 132 3.48 4.71 -8.00
N GLN A 133 2.87 5.11 -6.88
CA GLN A 133 3.35 6.24 -6.10
C GLN A 133 4.74 5.99 -5.48
N ALA A 134 5.03 4.76 -5.04
CA ALA A 134 6.33 4.40 -4.48
C ALA A 134 7.44 4.54 -5.53
N MET A 135 7.23 4.05 -6.76
CA MET A 135 8.16 4.22 -7.88
C MET A 135 8.51 5.69 -8.12
N VAL A 136 7.50 6.57 -8.21
CA VAL A 136 7.70 8.02 -8.37
C VAL A 136 8.50 8.64 -7.21
N MET A 137 8.39 8.12 -5.99
CA MET A 137 9.19 8.60 -4.86
C MET A 137 10.68 8.19 -4.98
N TYR A 138 10.99 6.99 -5.47
CA TYR A 138 12.38 6.61 -5.74
C TYR A 138 12.94 7.38 -6.94
N GLU A 139 12.14 7.65 -7.98
CA GLU A 139 12.52 8.54 -9.09
C GLU A 139 12.89 9.94 -8.60
N ASN A 140 12.08 10.55 -7.73
CA ASN A 140 12.39 11.84 -7.11
C ASN A 140 13.67 11.78 -6.27
N THR A 141 13.95 10.64 -5.62
CA THR A 141 15.20 10.44 -4.87
C THR A 141 16.40 10.38 -5.81
N MET A 142 16.29 9.64 -6.93
CA MET A 142 17.30 9.55 -7.98
C MET A 142 17.50 10.87 -8.76
N ALA A 143 16.48 11.71 -8.84
CA ALA A 143 16.58 13.06 -9.42
C ALA A 143 17.41 14.01 -8.55
N LEU A 144 17.37 13.85 -7.22
CA LEU A 144 18.21 14.58 -6.27
C LEU A 144 19.62 13.97 -6.13
N ASP A 145 19.75 12.65 -6.23
CA ASP A 145 21.02 11.93 -6.15
C ASP A 145 21.06 10.75 -7.15
N PRO A 146 21.56 10.96 -8.38
CA PRO A 146 21.67 9.91 -9.39
C PRO A 146 22.65 8.78 -9.01
N ALA A 147 23.43 8.93 -7.94
CA ALA A 147 24.33 7.88 -7.45
C ALA A 147 23.68 6.98 -6.37
N ASP A 148 22.49 7.34 -5.87
CA ASP A 148 21.76 6.61 -4.85
C ASP A 148 21.39 5.20 -5.33
N ARG A 149 22.15 4.21 -4.84
CA ARG A 149 21.99 2.80 -5.22
C ARG A 149 20.78 2.17 -4.56
N ASP A 150 20.47 2.57 -3.35
CA ASP A 150 19.40 1.99 -2.54
C ASP A 150 18.04 2.35 -3.15
N SER A 151 17.89 3.58 -3.66
CA SER A 151 16.72 4.02 -4.44
C SER A 151 16.51 3.18 -5.70
N LYS A 152 17.59 2.81 -6.41
CA LYS A 152 17.50 1.96 -7.62
C LYS A 152 17.08 0.53 -7.28
N ILE A 153 17.59 -0.01 -6.18
CA ILE A 153 17.20 -1.33 -5.68
C ILE A 153 15.72 -1.31 -5.28
N ASN A 154 15.30 -0.35 -4.45
CA ASN A 154 13.92 -0.25 -4.00
C ASN A 154 12.94 0.02 -5.16
N TYR A 155 13.33 0.81 -6.18
CA TYR A 155 12.55 1.00 -7.41
C TYR A 155 12.36 -0.33 -8.17
N GLU A 156 13.43 -1.08 -8.43
CA GLU A 156 13.39 -2.39 -9.10
C GLU A 156 12.50 -3.40 -8.35
N LEU A 157 12.58 -3.44 -7.01
CA LEU A 157 11.72 -4.28 -6.17
C LEU A 157 10.24 -3.86 -6.26
N THR A 158 9.99 -2.55 -6.31
CA THR A 158 8.63 -1.99 -6.43
C THR A 158 8.02 -2.28 -7.80
N LEU A 159 8.82 -2.18 -8.87
CA LEU A 159 8.39 -2.51 -10.23
C LEU A 159 7.96 -3.98 -10.35
N ARG A 160 8.78 -4.92 -9.85
CA ARG A 160 8.43 -6.36 -9.85
C ARG A 160 7.18 -6.65 -9.03
N LYS A 161 7.00 -6.00 -7.87
CA LYS A 161 5.80 -6.16 -7.06
C LYS A 161 4.55 -5.59 -7.74
N HIS A 162 4.71 -4.54 -8.56
CA HIS A 162 3.64 -3.98 -9.38
C HIS A 162 3.23 -4.93 -10.51
N GLU A 163 4.20 -5.54 -11.17
CA GLU A 163 3.99 -6.60 -12.17
C GLU A 163 3.26 -7.81 -11.55
N GLU A 164 3.71 -8.29 -10.39
CA GLU A 164 3.06 -9.38 -9.63
C GLU A 164 1.59 -9.06 -9.27
N VAL A 165 1.32 -7.87 -8.73
CA VAL A 165 -0.05 -7.43 -8.40
C VAL A 165 -0.94 -7.36 -9.64
N LYS A 166 -0.39 -6.95 -10.79
CA LYS A 166 -1.11 -6.90 -12.05
C LYS A 166 -1.43 -8.30 -12.58
N GLU A 167 -0.49 -9.25 -12.53
CA GLU A 167 -0.74 -10.65 -12.90
C GLU A 167 -1.81 -11.29 -12.02
N LEU A 168 -1.80 -11.04 -10.71
CA LEU A 168 -2.85 -11.48 -9.78
C LEU A 168 -4.23 -10.88 -10.14
N GLN A 169 -4.28 -9.61 -10.56
CA GLN A 169 -5.51 -8.94 -10.97
C GLN A 169 -6.08 -9.53 -12.26
N GLU A 170 -5.22 -9.86 -13.23
CA GLU A 170 -5.60 -10.51 -14.50
C GLU A 170 -6.10 -11.96 -14.27
N GLN A 171 -5.43 -12.74 -13.41
CA GLN A 171 -5.90 -14.09 -13.04
C GLN A 171 -7.26 -14.07 -12.34
N GLN A 172 -7.49 -13.11 -11.44
CA GLN A 172 -8.74 -12.99 -10.69
C GLN A 172 -9.92 -12.61 -11.61
N GLN A 173 -9.68 -11.85 -12.68
CA GLN A 173 -10.69 -11.57 -13.71
C GLN A 173 -11.01 -12.81 -14.55
N GLN A 174 -10.00 -13.57 -15.00
CA GLN A 174 -10.22 -14.79 -15.79
C GLN A 174 -11.02 -15.86 -15.02
N GLN A 175 -10.78 -16.02 -13.71
CA GLN A 175 -11.58 -16.93 -12.87
C GLN A 175 -13.05 -16.49 -12.74
N GLN A 176 -13.33 -15.19 -12.71
CA GLN A 176 -14.71 -14.69 -12.69
C GLN A 176 -15.43 -14.89 -14.03
N GLU A 177 -14.72 -14.72 -15.16
CA GLU A 177 -15.26 -14.99 -16.50
C GLU A 177 -15.57 -16.48 -16.70
N GLN A 178 -14.69 -17.38 -16.25
CA GLN A 178 -14.94 -18.83 -16.28
C GLN A 178 -16.17 -19.22 -15.46
N GLN A 179 -16.29 -18.74 -14.22
CA GLN A 179 -17.45 -19.04 -13.36
C GLN A 179 -18.78 -18.52 -13.92
N GLN A 180 -18.78 -17.40 -14.66
CA GLN A 180 -19.98 -16.94 -15.36
C GLN A 180 -20.33 -17.85 -16.55
N GLY A 181 -19.34 -18.24 -17.36
CA GLY A 181 -19.57 -19.17 -18.49
C GLY A 181 -20.08 -20.55 -18.06
N GLU A 182 -19.62 -21.07 -16.93
CA GLU A 182 -20.12 -22.33 -16.35
C GLU A 182 -21.57 -22.20 -15.85
N GLN A 183 -21.93 -21.08 -15.21
CA GLN A 183 -23.32 -20.83 -14.78
C GLN A 183 -24.29 -20.66 -15.96
N GLU A 184 -23.86 -20.03 -17.06
CA GLU A 184 -24.67 -19.93 -18.28
C GLU A 184 -24.89 -21.33 -18.91
N GLN A 185 -23.86 -22.18 -18.97
CA GLN A 185 -24.01 -23.56 -19.47
C GLN A 185 -24.86 -24.46 -18.56
N GLU A 186 -24.85 -24.28 -17.24
CA GLU A 186 -25.77 -24.98 -16.33
C GLU A 186 -27.23 -24.50 -16.48
N GLN A 187 -27.46 -23.25 -16.92
CA GLN A 187 -28.80 -22.77 -17.22
C GLN A 187 -29.32 -23.30 -18.56
N GLU A 188 -28.53 -23.26 -19.65
CA GLU A 188 -28.96 -23.82 -20.95
C GLU A 188 -29.33 -25.31 -20.84
N LYS A 189 -28.52 -26.11 -20.12
CA LYS A 189 -28.81 -27.55 -19.91
C LYS A 189 -30.10 -27.83 -19.12
N LYS A 190 -30.66 -26.84 -18.40
CA LYS A 190 -31.91 -27.00 -17.65
C LYS A 190 -33.16 -26.64 -18.44
N ASP A 191 -33.05 -25.80 -19.46
CA ASP A 191 -34.18 -25.52 -20.36
C ASP A 191 -34.34 -26.65 -21.41
N ASP A 192 -33.25 -27.29 -21.85
CA ASP A 192 -33.29 -28.44 -22.79
C ASP A 192 -33.91 -29.73 -22.20
N GLU A 193 -34.04 -29.85 -20.87
CA GLU A 193 -34.72 -30.99 -20.21
C GLU A 193 -36.25 -30.78 -20.02
N GLN A 194 -36.88 -29.77 -20.64
CA GLN A 194 -38.33 -29.49 -20.51
C GLN A 194 -39.20 -29.62 -21.77
N GLU A 195 -38.69 -30.04 -22.93
CA GLU A 195 -39.56 -30.49 -24.03
C GLU A 195 -39.89 -32.00 -23.93
N PRO A 196 -41.16 -32.40 -23.80
CA PRO A 196 -41.55 -33.80 -23.75
C PRO A 196 -41.57 -34.46 -25.15
N GLU A 197 -41.16 -35.72 -25.21
CA GLU A 197 -41.20 -36.57 -26.41
C GLU A 197 -42.58 -36.59 -27.08
N GLU A 198 -42.70 -36.16 -28.34
CA GLU A 198 -43.75 -36.67 -29.24
C GLU A 198 -43.30 -36.84 -30.70
N GLN A 199 -43.39 -38.12 -31.14
CA GLN A 199 -43.68 -38.63 -32.48
C GLN A 199 -42.52 -38.91 -33.48
N GLN A 200 -42.66 -40.07 -34.12
CA GLN A 200 -41.78 -40.70 -35.13
C GLN A 200 -42.43 -40.69 -36.53
N GLU A 201 -41.66 -41.18 -37.51
CA GLU A 201 -42.04 -41.77 -38.82
C GLU A 201 -42.13 -40.89 -40.10
N GLU A 202 -41.22 -41.22 -41.05
CA GLU A 202 -41.40 -41.39 -42.52
C GLU A 202 -41.86 -40.19 -43.42
N GLU A 203 -41.48 -40.02 -44.70
CA GLU A 203 -40.59 -40.74 -45.64
C GLU A 203 -40.15 -39.84 -46.86
N GLN A 204 -39.15 -40.32 -47.63
CA GLN A 204 -38.89 -40.15 -49.09
C GLN A 204 -38.52 -38.80 -49.80
N GLU A 205 -37.31 -38.85 -50.39
CA GLU A 205 -36.86 -38.45 -51.75
C GLU A 205 -37.42 -37.22 -52.53
N SER A 206 -36.52 -36.42 -53.15
CA SER A 206 -36.13 -36.67 -54.57
C SER A 206 -35.11 -35.68 -55.20
N SER A 207 -34.04 -36.25 -55.78
CA SER A 207 -33.29 -35.83 -57.00
C SER A 207 -32.43 -34.54 -57.05
N GLY A 208 -31.20 -34.67 -57.56
CA GLY A 208 -30.36 -33.53 -58.01
C GLY A 208 -28.86 -33.80 -58.18
N GLN A 209 -28.43 -34.18 -59.39
CA GLN A 209 -27.03 -34.25 -59.89
C GLN A 209 -26.18 -32.96 -59.57
N GLN A 210 -24.83 -32.93 -59.51
CA GLN A 210 -23.80 -33.72 -60.23
C GLN A 210 -22.35 -33.47 -59.69
N GLN A 211 -21.41 -34.35 -60.08
CA GLN A 211 -19.94 -34.15 -60.22
C GLN A 211 -18.99 -34.10 -59.01
N GLU A 212 -18.28 -35.23 -58.84
CA GLU A 212 -16.81 -35.31 -58.74
C GLU A 212 -16.31 -36.18 -59.94
N PRO A 213 -15.00 -36.37 -60.26
CA PRO A 213 -13.81 -36.24 -59.39
C PRO A 213 -12.59 -35.49 -59.97
N ALA A 214 -11.65 -35.12 -59.08
CA ALA A 214 -10.24 -34.87 -59.44
C ALA A 214 -9.31 -35.24 -58.28
N GLU A 215 -8.42 -36.22 -58.51
CA GLU A 215 -7.50 -36.79 -57.53
C GLU A 215 -6.09 -36.14 -57.63
N SER A 216 -5.30 -36.23 -56.55
CA SER A 216 -3.83 -36.04 -56.50
C SER A 216 -3.23 -34.62 -56.44
N GLY A 217 -3.04 -34.13 -55.20
CA GLY A 217 -1.70 -33.93 -54.60
C GLY A 217 -0.79 -32.76 -55.04
N GLU A 218 -0.47 -31.87 -54.09
CA GLU A 218 0.89 -31.80 -53.48
C GLU A 218 0.88 -30.99 -52.17
N GLN A 219 1.94 -31.13 -51.37
CA GLN A 219 1.98 -30.76 -49.96
C GLN A 219 2.35 -29.29 -49.70
N GLN A 220 1.69 -28.65 -48.72
CA GLN A 220 2.36 -27.71 -47.81
C GLN A 220 1.94 -27.98 -46.37
N GLN A 221 2.91 -28.35 -45.53
CA GLN A 221 2.72 -28.50 -44.08
C GLN A 221 2.67 -27.11 -43.43
N GLN A 222 1.62 -26.84 -42.67
CA GLN A 222 1.70 -25.96 -41.50
C GLN A 222 1.62 -26.82 -40.23
N PRO A 223 2.33 -26.45 -39.16
CA PRO A 223 2.35 -27.22 -37.93
C PRO A 223 0.99 -27.16 -37.23
N GLN A 224 0.48 -28.31 -36.78
CA GLN A 224 -0.57 -28.34 -35.78
C GLN A 224 -0.06 -27.66 -34.50
N PRO A 225 -0.89 -26.87 -33.80
CA PRO A 225 -0.69 -26.68 -32.36
C PRO A 225 -0.69 -28.07 -31.73
N GLN A 226 0.33 -28.38 -30.93
CA GLN A 226 0.26 -29.56 -30.07
C GLN A 226 -0.96 -29.41 -29.15
N GLN A 227 -1.61 -30.53 -28.88
CA GLN A 227 -2.73 -30.63 -27.96
C GLN A 227 -2.41 -29.84 -26.69
N GLU A 228 -3.24 -28.84 -26.39
CA GLU A 228 -3.46 -28.44 -25.01
C GLU A 228 -3.88 -29.72 -24.29
N GLN A 229 -2.98 -30.23 -23.46
CA GLN A 229 -3.41 -31.16 -22.43
C GLN A 229 -4.43 -30.41 -21.60
N SER A 230 -5.59 -31.03 -21.42
CA SER A 230 -6.71 -30.53 -20.63
C SER A 230 -6.22 -29.71 -19.44
N ALA A 231 -6.81 -28.54 -19.25
CA ALA A 231 -6.98 -28.01 -17.91
C ALA A 231 -7.77 -29.06 -17.12
N GLU A 232 -7.05 -29.99 -16.48
CA GLU A 232 -7.62 -30.85 -15.46
C GLU A 232 -8.13 -29.90 -14.37
N GLU A 233 -9.41 -30.01 -14.03
CA GLU A 233 -10.07 -29.22 -13.00
C GLU A 233 -9.28 -29.40 -11.69
N MET A 234 -8.43 -28.42 -11.38
CA MET A 234 -7.57 -28.46 -10.21
C MET A 234 -8.47 -28.52 -8.98
N THR A 235 -8.37 -29.60 -8.21
CA THR A 235 -9.25 -29.79 -7.06
C THR A 235 -9.04 -28.67 -6.04
N GLU A 236 -10.05 -28.34 -5.22
CA GLU A 236 -9.92 -27.25 -4.25
C GLU A 236 -8.73 -27.46 -3.29
N GLU A 237 -8.44 -28.72 -2.93
CA GLU A 237 -7.22 -29.11 -2.22
C GLU A 237 -5.92 -28.83 -3.00
N GLU A 238 -5.85 -29.12 -4.30
CA GLU A 238 -4.67 -28.83 -5.13
C GLU A 238 -4.45 -27.34 -5.33
N ALA A 239 -5.53 -26.57 -5.54
CA ALA A 239 -5.48 -25.11 -5.59
C ALA A 239 -4.97 -24.51 -4.28
N ARG A 240 -5.43 -25.02 -3.12
CA ARG A 240 -4.91 -24.62 -1.80
C ARG A 240 -3.43 -24.97 -1.63
N VAL A 241 -3.01 -26.17 -2.04
CA VAL A 241 -1.60 -26.60 -1.97
C VAL A 241 -0.70 -25.73 -2.87
N LEU A 242 -1.16 -25.38 -4.07
CA LEU A 242 -0.46 -24.46 -4.97
C LEU A 242 -0.35 -23.06 -4.37
N LEU A 243 -1.44 -22.51 -3.82
CA LEU A 243 -1.45 -21.20 -3.17
C LEU A 243 -0.52 -21.15 -1.94
N ASP A 244 -0.49 -22.19 -1.11
CA ASP A 244 0.43 -22.25 0.04
C ASP A 244 1.89 -22.45 -0.40
N ALA A 245 2.15 -23.17 -1.50
CA ALA A 245 3.49 -23.27 -2.10
C ALA A 245 3.97 -21.91 -2.64
N MET A 246 3.12 -21.21 -3.41
CA MET A 246 3.39 -19.85 -3.90
C MET A 246 3.62 -18.88 -2.73
N ARG A 247 2.84 -18.96 -1.65
CA ARG A 247 3.01 -18.14 -0.44
C ARG A 247 4.33 -18.42 0.28
N GLN A 248 4.79 -19.68 0.30
CA GLN A 248 6.10 -20.02 0.87
C GLN A 248 7.26 -19.54 0.00
N GLU A 249 7.14 -19.65 -1.33
CA GLU A 249 8.11 -19.13 -2.28
C GLU A 249 8.17 -17.59 -2.23
N GLU A 250 7.02 -16.92 -2.13
CA GLU A 250 6.92 -15.47 -1.89
C GLU A 250 7.59 -15.08 -0.57
N GLN A 251 7.35 -15.80 0.53
CA GLN A 251 8.00 -15.53 1.81
C GLN A 251 9.53 -15.69 1.73
N ALA A 252 10.02 -16.75 1.08
CA ALA A 252 11.45 -16.95 0.86
C ALA A 252 12.06 -15.83 -0.02
N ALA A 253 11.34 -15.39 -1.05
CA ALA A 253 11.73 -14.25 -1.88
C ALA A 253 11.73 -12.93 -1.08
N ARG A 254 10.72 -12.67 -0.23
CA ARG A 254 10.67 -11.49 0.67
C ARG A 254 11.82 -11.46 1.67
N GLU A 255 12.32 -12.61 2.14
CA GLU A 255 13.54 -12.64 2.96
C GLU A 255 14.81 -12.30 2.16
N GLN A 256 14.88 -12.71 0.89
CA GLN A 256 15.98 -12.39 -0.02
C GLN A 256 15.95 -10.92 -0.52
N TYR A 257 14.77 -10.31 -0.59
CA TYR A 257 14.52 -8.99 -1.19
C TYR A 257 13.96 -7.97 -0.19
N ARG A 258 14.64 -7.77 0.95
CA ARG A 258 14.26 -6.73 1.93
C ARG A 258 14.58 -5.32 1.43
N MET A 259 13.57 -4.45 1.43
CA MET A 259 13.69 -3.01 1.15
C MET A 259 14.73 -2.34 2.05
N VAL A 260 15.61 -1.51 1.48
CA VAL A 260 16.61 -0.75 2.23
C VAL A 260 15.91 0.39 2.99
N GLN A 261 16.24 0.58 4.27
CA GLN A 261 15.56 1.51 5.18
C GLN A 261 16.40 2.76 5.45
N GLY A 262 15.77 3.94 5.46
CA GLY A 262 16.44 5.21 5.78
C GLY A 262 16.64 5.44 7.29
N THR A 263 17.39 6.49 7.62
CA THR A 263 17.77 6.83 9.01
C THR A 263 17.04 8.08 9.52
N PRO A 264 16.74 8.17 10.84
CA PRO A 264 16.14 9.37 11.44
C PRO A 264 16.98 10.64 11.25
N ALA A 265 16.32 11.80 11.22
CA ALA A 265 16.98 13.10 11.07
C ALA A 265 17.54 13.58 12.43
N PRO A 266 18.76 14.15 12.48
CA PRO A 266 19.39 14.65 13.68
C PRO A 266 18.88 16.05 14.09
N VAL A 267 19.50 16.60 15.12
CA VAL A 267 19.20 17.88 15.77
C VAL A 267 20.34 18.86 15.49
N ASP A 268 20.32 19.51 14.32
CA ASP A 268 21.33 20.48 13.88
C ASP A 268 21.21 21.85 14.60
N LYS A 269 21.75 22.98 14.13
CA LYS A 269 21.54 24.27 14.83
C LYS A 269 20.32 25.07 14.35
N ASP A 270 19.95 24.82 13.10
CA ASP A 270 19.04 25.67 12.31
C ASP A 270 17.76 24.91 11.87
N TRP A 271 17.41 23.83 12.58
CA TRP A 271 16.03 23.34 12.68
C TRP A 271 15.28 24.11 13.77
#